data_AF-A0A8H8X176-F1
#
_entry.id   AF-A0A8H8X176-F1
#
_cell.length_a   1.000
_cell.length_b   1.000
_cell.length_c   1.000
_cell.angle_alpha   90.00
_cell.angle_beta   90.00
_cell.angle_gamma   90.00
#
_symmetry.space_group_name_H-M   'P 1'
#
loop_
_entity.id
_entity.type
_entity.pdbx_description
1 polymer ?
#
loop_
_entity_poly.entity_id
_entity_poly.type
_entity_poly.pdbx_seq_one_letter_code
_entity_poly.pdbx_strand_id
1 'polypeptide(L)'
;MSTFHLVALVNDPTKPLKDDGSYHLREQPLAGYGPYDTGAQASKAAKEASEFHGCKVQPRRIAENTDWIKREEQRFREGQYHRTTLLPKEWDLEPIKNHFALVQSPMISYFADSASGILDRRTTIKVGRYLEQFYPHLGDADKRRLTAIIDPPNELLIARTAEEVVWVYTHGPDSCMAKSSSNWTSSKRHPAEFYSECDLGVAYLRKGKDRASARAVVWPDRKLYGRIYGDVDRMKQALHEQGYKSTATFVGAKVNPIPHPKYKGSGEASEWFMVPYFDNIQYVRENPDGTWVTVTSEEVTSLENNGKMFISSGGTGACINRRAYCPRLSGMYQGPFIQVHGTSKGTLFWSRDAVGMYGFTCQGSKEVWEANSKNQIRLDNGQVWSKRHFDAHGFTCPGNGKKLPLSEGAQLADGRTVSREYARKLERMKITRADYDAVVAIQRGVEERAISGITLPPVEAPQTEVRATKRKGGTGVFSHLATSTGPALSTSNLRRRSATAPSAGVTIGGVTIGL
;
A
#
# COMPACT_ATOMS: atom_id res chain seq x y z
N MET A 1 18.25 -33.72 -49.72
CA MET A 1 19.05 -32.54 -49.33
C MET A 1 18.33 -31.32 -49.89
N SER A 2 18.69 -30.08 -49.57
CA SER A 2 18.03 -28.92 -50.19
C SER A 2 18.97 -28.30 -51.20
N THR A 3 18.70 -28.42 -52.49
CA THR A 3 19.44 -27.67 -53.51
C THR A 3 18.96 -26.22 -53.60
N PHE A 4 19.86 -25.32 -54.02
CA PHE A 4 19.60 -23.89 -54.18
C PHE A 4 20.02 -23.41 -55.57
N HIS A 5 19.32 -22.41 -56.11
CA HIS A 5 19.74 -21.64 -57.28
C HIS A 5 19.82 -20.15 -56.89
N LEU A 6 20.37 -19.33 -57.77
CA LEU A 6 20.41 -17.87 -57.56
C LEU A 6 19.34 -17.16 -58.38
N VAL A 7 18.70 -16.17 -57.77
CA VAL A 7 17.81 -15.22 -58.46
C VAL A 7 18.34 -13.80 -58.30
N ALA A 8 18.36 -13.06 -59.40
CA ALA A 8 18.58 -11.62 -59.38
C ALA A 8 17.27 -10.91 -59.04
N LEU A 9 17.34 -9.92 -58.16
CA LEU A 9 16.23 -9.01 -57.88
C LEU A 9 16.33 -7.82 -58.83
N VAL A 10 15.53 -7.85 -59.89
CA VAL A 10 15.51 -6.81 -60.93
C VAL A 10 14.26 -5.96 -60.80
N ASN A 11 14.34 -4.70 -61.23
CA ASN A 11 13.17 -3.83 -61.31
C ASN A 11 12.10 -4.48 -62.21
N ASP A 12 10.85 -4.47 -61.75
CA ASP A 12 9.68 -4.90 -62.51
C ASP A 12 9.06 -3.68 -63.22
N PRO A 13 9.36 -3.45 -64.51
CA PRO A 13 8.89 -2.25 -65.22
C PRO A 13 7.37 -2.25 -65.43
N THR A 14 6.69 -3.37 -65.13
CA THR A 14 5.24 -3.49 -65.31
C THR A 14 4.44 -2.94 -64.13
N LYS A 15 5.10 -2.56 -63.04
CA LYS A 15 4.46 -2.04 -61.83
C LYS A 15 4.90 -0.59 -61.58
N PRO A 16 3.97 0.31 -61.17
CA PRO A 16 4.33 1.67 -60.79
C PRO A 16 5.25 1.65 -59.56
N LEU A 17 5.99 2.74 -59.32
CA LEU A 17 6.75 2.89 -58.08
C LEU A 17 5.82 2.77 -56.86
N LYS A 18 6.32 2.21 -55.76
CA LYS A 18 5.62 2.20 -54.48
C LYS A 18 5.51 3.61 -53.92
N ASP A 19 4.63 3.81 -52.94
CA ASP A 19 4.40 5.10 -52.28
C ASP A 19 5.66 5.71 -51.63
N ASP A 20 6.66 4.89 -51.30
CA ASP A 20 7.96 5.30 -50.78
C ASP A 20 9.01 5.62 -51.87
N GLY A 21 8.61 5.60 -53.14
CA GLY A 21 9.47 5.81 -54.30
C GLY A 21 10.34 4.61 -54.68
N SER A 22 10.18 3.45 -54.02
CA SER A 22 10.96 2.25 -54.34
C SER A 22 10.33 1.40 -55.45
N TYR A 23 11.18 0.72 -56.22
CA TYR A 23 10.76 -0.19 -57.29
C TYR A 23 10.14 -1.48 -56.74
N HIS A 24 9.18 -2.06 -57.47
CA HIS A 24 8.83 -3.45 -57.29
C HIS A 24 9.95 -4.31 -57.87
N LEU A 25 10.47 -5.24 -57.05
CA LEU A 25 11.48 -6.19 -57.51
C LEU A 25 10.79 -7.48 -57.95
N ARG A 26 11.15 -7.98 -59.13
CA ARG A 26 10.82 -9.33 -59.58
C ARG A 26 12.05 -10.22 -59.48
N GLU A 27 11.82 -11.50 -59.20
CA GLU A 27 12.88 -12.51 -59.16
C GLU A 27 13.14 -13.03 -60.58
N GLN A 28 14.38 -12.91 -61.05
CA GLN A 28 14.81 -13.47 -62.33
C GLN A 28 15.89 -14.53 -62.08
N PRO A 29 15.65 -15.82 -62.41
CA PRO A 29 16.66 -16.86 -62.26
C PRO A 29 17.94 -16.51 -63.05
N LEU A 30 19.10 -16.67 -62.41
CA LEU A 30 20.39 -16.49 -63.07
C LEU A 30 20.86 -17.81 -63.70
N ALA A 31 20.88 -17.86 -65.03
CA ALA A 31 21.39 -19.01 -65.76
C ALA A 31 22.88 -19.25 -65.42
N GLY A 32 23.24 -20.51 -65.16
CA GLY A 32 24.61 -20.90 -64.80
C GLY A 32 24.96 -20.80 -63.32
N TYR A 33 24.05 -20.32 -62.46
CA TYR A 33 24.29 -20.19 -61.02
C TYR A 33 23.41 -21.15 -60.18
N GLY A 34 23.93 -22.37 -59.98
CA GLY A 34 23.31 -23.47 -59.24
C GLY A 34 23.17 -24.75 -60.09
N PRO A 35 22.72 -25.88 -59.52
CA PRO A 35 22.30 -26.06 -58.13
C PRO A 35 23.48 -26.05 -57.14
N TYR A 36 23.26 -25.55 -55.92
CA TYR A 36 24.19 -25.65 -54.79
C TYR A 36 23.60 -26.56 -53.72
N ASP A 37 24.41 -27.44 -53.12
CA ASP A 37 23.94 -28.45 -52.15
C ASP A 37 23.64 -27.88 -50.76
N THR A 38 24.24 -26.72 -50.45
CA THR A 38 24.12 -26.08 -49.14
C THR A 38 23.78 -24.60 -49.28
N GLY A 39 23.04 -24.08 -48.29
CA GLY A 39 22.72 -22.65 -48.23
C GLY A 39 23.97 -21.76 -48.09
N ALA A 40 25.03 -22.28 -47.49
CA ALA A 40 26.30 -21.56 -47.34
C ALA A 40 27.01 -21.37 -48.69
N GLN A 41 27.11 -22.42 -49.51
CA GLN A 41 27.63 -22.33 -50.88
C GLN A 41 26.80 -21.37 -51.73
N ALA A 42 25.47 -21.52 -51.68
CA ALA A 42 24.56 -20.65 -52.41
C ALA A 42 24.69 -19.18 -51.97
N SER A 43 24.82 -18.91 -50.67
CA SER A 43 24.99 -17.55 -50.16
C SER A 43 26.32 -16.93 -50.58
N LYS A 44 27.42 -17.72 -50.61
CA LYS A 44 28.72 -17.26 -51.10
C LYS A 44 28.63 -16.90 -52.59
N ALA A 45 28.10 -17.80 -53.40
CA ALA A 45 27.91 -17.57 -54.83
C ALA A 45 26.97 -16.39 -55.13
N ALA A 46 25.93 -16.18 -54.30
CA ALA A 46 25.04 -15.02 -54.40
C ALA A 46 25.77 -13.69 -54.20
N LYS A 47 26.75 -13.65 -53.30
CA LYS A 47 27.55 -12.44 -53.08
C LYS A 47 28.43 -12.14 -54.30
N GLU A 48 29.15 -13.14 -54.78
CA GLU A 48 29.99 -13.04 -55.98
C GLU A 48 29.17 -12.64 -57.22
N ALA A 49 28.01 -13.27 -57.42
CA ALA A 49 27.08 -12.91 -58.50
C ALA A 49 26.51 -11.50 -58.34
N SER A 50 26.26 -11.03 -57.11
CA SER A 50 25.78 -9.66 -56.88
C SER A 50 26.82 -8.62 -57.28
N GLU A 51 28.09 -8.85 -56.93
CA GLU A 51 29.21 -8.00 -57.31
C GLU A 51 29.42 -7.98 -58.83
N PHE A 52 29.35 -9.16 -59.48
CA PHE A 52 29.53 -9.29 -60.92
C PHE A 52 28.40 -8.66 -61.74
N HIS A 53 27.14 -8.87 -61.36
CA HIS A 53 25.97 -8.39 -62.12
C HIS A 53 25.51 -6.97 -61.72
N GLY A 54 26.12 -6.35 -60.70
CA GLY A 54 25.74 -5.01 -60.23
C GLY A 54 24.30 -4.91 -59.70
N CYS A 55 23.70 -6.04 -59.33
CA CYS A 55 22.35 -6.09 -58.76
C CYS A 55 22.29 -7.04 -57.56
N LYS A 56 21.23 -6.94 -56.75
CA LYS A 56 21.08 -7.78 -55.57
C LYS A 56 20.68 -9.20 -55.99
N VAL A 57 21.55 -10.18 -55.75
CA VAL A 57 21.28 -11.60 -56.00
C VAL A 57 21.00 -12.31 -54.68
N GLN A 58 20.01 -13.20 -54.67
CA GLN A 58 19.65 -13.98 -53.49
C GLN A 58 19.62 -15.47 -53.81
N PRO A 59 20.08 -16.34 -52.89
CA PRO A 59 19.87 -17.76 -53.01
C PRO A 59 18.38 -18.08 -52.77
N ARG A 60 17.86 -19.01 -53.57
CA ARG A 60 16.51 -19.58 -53.45
C ARG A 60 16.61 -21.08 -53.45
N ARG A 61 15.84 -21.76 -52.59
CA ARG A 61 15.75 -23.22 -52.62
C ARG A 61 15.08 -23.66 -53.92
N ILE A 62 15.65 -24.66 -54.57
CA ILE A 62 15.01 -25.35 -55.67
C ILE A 62 13.98 -26.30 -55.07
N ALA A 63 12.77 -26.23 -55.60
CA ALA A 63 11.66 -27.08 -55.25
C ALA A 63 11.91 -28.53 -55.70
N GLU A 64 12.65 -29.33 -54.92
CA GLU A 64 12.91 -30.73 -55.30
C GLU A 64 11.67 -31.63 -55.21
N ASN A 65 10.66 -31.25 -54.42
CA ASN A 65 9.46 -32.04 -54.25
C ASN A 65 8.21 -31.18 -54.44
N THR A 66 7.61 -31.29 -55.62
CA THR A 66 6.34 -30.64 -55.96
C THR A 66 5.18 -31.23 -55.15
N ASP A 67 5.29 -32.48 -54.69
CA ASP A 67 4.32 -33.15 -53.81
C ASP A 67 4.72 -33.01 -52.34
N TRP A 68 4.80 -31.76 -51.89
CA TRP A 68 5.19 -31.43 -50.53
C TRP A 68 4.24 -32.03 -49.49
N ILE A 69 2.96 -32.25 -49.80
CA ILE A 69 2.00 -32.87 -48.87
C ILE A 69 2.41 -34.31 -48.55
N LYS A 70 2.68 -35.14 -49.56
CA LYS A 70 3.16 -36.51 -49.33
C LYS A 70 4.46 -36.55 -48.54
N ARG A 71 5.35 -35.58 -48.77
CA ARG A 71 6.57 -35.41 -47.98
C ARG A 71 6.24 -35.16 -46.50
N GLU A 72 5.34 -34.23 -46.20
CA GLU A 72 4.98 -33.91 -44.82
C GLU A 72 4.23 -35.05 -44.13
N GLU A 73 3.37 -35.77 -44.84
CA GLU A 73 2.70 -36.99 -44.36
C GLU A 73 3.71 -38.11 -44.06
N GLN A 74 4.71 -38.30 -44.92
CA GLN A 74 5.79 -39.25 -44.67
C GLN A 74 6.61 -38.86 -43.44
N ARG A 75 7.02 -37.59 -43.33
CA ARG A 75 7.73 -37.07 -42.14
C ARG A 75 6.92 -37.27 -40.85
N PHE A 76 5.61 -37.08 -40.91
CA PHE A 76 4.71 -37.32 -39.78
C PHE A 76 4.67 -38.82 -39.41
N ARG A 77 4.50 -39.71 -40.39
CA ARG A 77 4.49 -41.17 -40.19
C ARG A 77 5.82 -41.70 -39.63
N GLU A 78 6.94 -41.14 -40.08
CA GLU A 78 8.28 -41.48 -39.61
C GLU A 78 8.62 -40.86 -38.24
N GLY A 79 7.72 -40.07 -37.65
CA GLY A 79 7.94 -39.47 -36.33
C GLY A 79 8.96 -38.32 -36.31
N GLN A 80 9.24 -37.70 -37.46
CA GLN A 80 10.18 -36.57 -37.56
C GLN A 80 9.67 -35.31 -36.83
N TYR A 81 8.38 -35.27 -36.46
CA TYR A 81 7.82 -34.21 -35.62
C TYR A 81 7.75 -34.61 -34.15
N HIS A 82 8.67 -34.09 -33.35
CA HIS A 82 8.63 -34.29 -31.91
C HIS A 82 7.48 -33.50 -31.27
N ARG A 83 6.63 -34.21 -30.51
CA ARG A 83 5.54 -33.65 -29.68
C ARG A 83 4.49 -32.85 -30.48
N THR A 84 4.22 -33.26 -31.72
CA THR A 84 3.14 -32.66 -32.51
C THR A 84 2.13 -33.72 -32.94
N THR A 85 0.86 -33.35 -33.01
CA THR A 85 -0.20 -34.20 -33.58
C THR A 85 -0.82 -33.52 -34.80
N LEU A 86 -1.57 -34.26 -35.61
CA LEU A 86 -2.49 -33.63 -36.56
C LEU A 86 -3.57 -32.84 -35.81
N LEU A 87 -4.33 -32.03 -36.53
CA LEU A 87 -5.53 -31.41 -35.96
C LEU A 87 -6.44 -32.48 -35.34
N PRO A 88 -7.05 -32.21 -34.16
CA PRO A 88 -7.89 -33.18 -33.48
C PRO A 88 -9.06 -33.60 -34.38
N LYS A 89 -9.40 -34.89 -34.40
CA LYS A 89 -10.55 -35.38 -35.20
C LYS A 89 -11.87 -34.80 -34.67
N GLU A 90 -11.90 -34.45 -33.39
CA GLU A 90 -13.00 -33.84 -32.65
C GLU A 90 -13.34 -32.42 -33.12
N TRP A 91 -12.49 -31.80 -33.94
CA TRP A 91 -12.79 -30.52 -34.52
C TRP A 91 -13.97 -30.58 -35.50
N ASP A 92 -14.18 -31.73 -36.17
CA ASP A 92 -15.26 -31.94 -37.16
C ASP A 92 -15.44 -30.73 -38.10
N LEU A 93 -14.31 -30.15 -38.52
CA LEU A 93 -14.28 -29.00 -39.42
C LEU A 93 -14.03 -29.48 -40.85
N GLU A 94 -14.60 -28.76 -41.81
CA GLU A 94 -14.32 -29.00 -43.23
C GLU A 94 -12.82 -28.91 -43.51
N PRO A 95 -12.20 -29.93 -44.12
CA PRO A 95 -10.78 -29.90 -44.43
C PRO A 95 -10.43 -28.74 -45.38
N ILE A 96 -9.43 -27.96 -45.01
CA ILE A 96 -8.91 -26.89 -45.88
C ILE A 96 -8.11 -27.53 -47.02
N LYS A 97 -8.47 -27.21 -48.26
CA LYS A 97 -7.77 -27.73 -49.44
C LYS A 97 -6.30 -27.34 -49.44
N ASN A 98 -5.42 -28.29 -49.79
CA ASN A 98 -3.96 -28.10 -49.86
C ASN A 98 -3.34 -27.57 -48.55
N HIS A 99 -3.89 -27.98 -47.42
CA HIS A 99 -3.47 -27.51 -46.11
C HIS A 99 -2.92 -28.67 -45.27
N PHE A 100 -1.79 -28.44 -44.62
CA PHE A 100 -1.20 -29.40 -43.69
C PHE A 100 -0.89 -28.65 -42.39
N ALA A 101 -1.59 -29.01 -41.32
CA ALA A 101 -1.50 -28.34 -40.03
C ALA A 101 -1.16 -29.35 -38.92
N LEU A 102 -0.24 -28.95 -38.07
CA LEU A 102 0.24 -29.69 -36.91
C LEU A 102 -0.04 -28.90 -35.64
N VAL A 103 -0.53 -29.59 -34.64
CA VAL A 103 -0.76 -29.06 -33.30
C VAL A 103 0.55 -29.08 -32.52
N GLN A 104 0.93 -27.90 -32.02
CA GLN A 104 2.09 -27.66 -31.15
C GLN A 104 1.59 -26.88 -29.92
N SER A 105 0.73 -27.52 -29.12
CA SER A 105 -0.06 -26.85 -28.07
C SER A 105 0.75 -25.82 -27.26
N PRO A 106 0.30 -24.55 -27.15
CA PRO A 106 -1.01 -24.01 -27.56
C PRO A 106 -1.01 -23.37 -28.98
N MET A 107 -0.06 -23.74 -29.84
CA MET A 107 0.13 -23.19 -31.18
C MET A 107 -0.28 -24.22 -32.26
N ILE A 108 -0.54 -23.72 -33.46
CA ILE A 108 -0.71 -24.52 -34.68
C ILE A 108 0.37 -24.08 -35.66
N SER A 109 1.09 -25.06 -36.20
CA SER A 109 2.09 -24.86 -37.25
C SER A 109 1.55 -25.42 -38.56
N TYR A 110 1.54 -24.61 -39.61
CA TYR A 110 0.96 -24.98 -40.91
C TYR A 110 1.71 -24.31 -42.06
N PHE A 111 1.43 -24.73 -43.29
CA PHE A 111 1.94 -24.09 -44.51
C PHE A 111 0.89 -23.14 -45.09
N ALA A 112 1.23 -21.87 -45.25
CA ALA A 112 0.28 -20.83 -45.65
C ALA A 112 -0.29 -21.03 -47.06
N ASP A 113 0.53 -21.58 -47.96
CA ASP A 113 0.22 -21.88 -49.35
C ASP A 113 1.13 -23.00 -49.86
N SER A 114 0.83 -23.52 -51.06
CA SER A 114 1.65 -24.58 -51.68
C SER A 114 3.10 -24.17 -51.91
N ALA A 115 3.36 -22.90 -52.23
CA ALA A 115 4.72 -22.40 -52.42
C ALA A 115 5.54 -22.49 -51.12
N SER A 116 4.91 -22.15 -49.99
CA SER A 116 5.51 -22.28 -48.66
C SER A 116 5.72 -23.75 -48.29
N GLY A 117 4.77 -24.64 -48.64
CA GLY A 117 4.92 -26.09 -48.52
C GLY A 117 6.14 -26.63 -49.26
N ILE A 118 6.28 -26.26 -50.53
CA ILE A 118 7.42 -26.62 -51.38
C ILE A 118 8.75 -26.16 -50.76
N LEU A 119 8.80 -24.91 -50.28
CA LEU A 119 9.98 -24.31 -49.65
C LEU A 119 10.24 -24.80 -48.21
N ASP A 120 9.36 -25.63 -47.65
CA ASP A 120 9.40 -26.10 -46.27
C ASP A 120 9.34 -24.94 -45.25
N ARG A 121 8.57 -23.91 -45.57
CA ARG A 121 8.38 -22.71 -44.74
C ARG A 121 7.04 -22.78 -44.01
N ARG A 122 7.10 -22.98 -42.69
CA ARG A 122 5.93 -23.04 -41.82
C ARG A 122 5.61 -21.69 -41.20
N THR A 123 4.32 -21.48 -40.95
CA THR A 123 3.78 -20.41 -40.14
C THR A 123 3.24 -21.01 -38.85
N THR A 124 3.61 -20.42 -37.71
CA THR A 124 3.14 -20.88 -36.38
C THR A 124 2.36 -19.77 -35.70
N ILE A 125 1.09 -20.01 -35.37
CA ILE A 125 0.18 -19.05 -34.73
C ILE A 125 -0.60 -19.71 -33.59
N LYS A 126 -1.24 -18.91 -32.72
CA LYS A 126 -2.12 -19.42 -31.66
C LYS A 126 -3.34 -20.11 -32.28
N VAL A 127 -3.86 -21.15 -31.61
CA VAL A 127 -5.05 -21.90 -32.05
C VAL A 127 -6.24 -20.99 -32.34
N GLY A 128 -6.55 -20.03 -31.47
CA GLY A 128 -7.65 -19.09 -31.69
C GLY A 128 -7.50 -18.26 -32.98
N ARG A 129 -6.28 -17.73 -33.24
CA ARG A 129 -5.99 -16.96 -34.46
C ARG A 129 -6.05 -17.83 -35.72
N TYR A 130 -5.66 -19.10 -35.60
CA TYR A 130 -5.81 -20.08 -36.68
C TYR A 130 -7.28 -20.32 -37.01
N LEU A 131 -8.12 -20.52 -35.99
CA LEU A 131 -9.56 -20.68 -36.16
C LEU A 131 -10.22 -19.42 -36.76
N GLU A 132 -9.83 -18.22 -36.33
CA GLU A 132 -10.29 -16.97 -36.93
C GLU A 132 -9.89 -16.84 -38.40
N GLN A 133 -8.66 -17.23 -38.76
CA GLN A 133 -8.13 -17.10 -40.11
C GLN A 133 -8.76 -18.09 -41.10
N PHE A 134 -8.90 -19.36 -40.69
CA PHE A 134 -9.31 -20.43 -41.62
C PHE A 134 -10.78 -20.84 -41.47
N TYR A 135 -11.42 -20.52 -40.34
CA TYR A 135 -12.82 -20.85 -40.06
C TYR A 135 -13.56 -19.61 -39.55
N PRO A 136 -13.61 -18.52 -40.33
CA PRO A 136 -14.17 -17.24 -39.89
C PRO A 136 -15.67 -17.32 -39.56
N HIS A 137 -16.38 -18.30 -40.14
CA HIS A 137 -17.80 -18.56 -39.93
C HIS A 137 -18.11 -19.15 -38.54
N LEU A 138 -17.12 -19.68 -37.81
CA LEU A 138 -17.35 -20.21 -36.47
C LEU A 138 -17.69 -19.08 -35.50
N GLY A 139 -18.73 -19.28 -34.70
CA GLY A 139 -19.06 -18.40 -33.58
C GLY A 139 -18.01 -18.49 -32.47
N ASP A 140 -17.97 -17.49 -31.60
CA ASP A 140 -17.00 -17.41 -30.50
C ASP A 140 -17.09 -18.60 -29.54
N ALA A 141 -18.29 -19.14 -29.33
CA ALA A 141 -18.51 -20.31 -28.48
C ALA A 141 -17.79 -21.56 -29.04
N ASP A 142 -17.93 -21.82 -30.35
CA ASP A 142 -17.26 -22.96 -31.00
C ASP A 142 -15.74 -22.77 -31.03
N LYS A 143 -15.26 -21.57 -31.36
CA LYS A 143 -13.82 -21.27 -31.33
C LYS A 143 -13.22 -21.56 -29.95
N ARG A 144 -13.91 -21.19 -28.87
CA ARG A 144 -13.49 -21.50 -27.49
C ARG A 144 -13.49 -23.00 -27.22
N ARG A 145 -14.58 -23.71 -27.58
CA ARG A 145 -14.70 -25.18 -27.42
C ARG A 145 -13.55 -25.91 -28.14
N LEU A 146 -13.27 -25.55 -29.39
CA LEU A 146 -12.23 -26.17 -30.20
C LEU A 146 -10.82 -25.84 -29.70
N THR A 147 -10.61 -24.59 -29.25
CA THR A 147 -9.35 -24.20 -28.61
C THR A 147 -9.08 -25.01 -27.35
N ALA A 148 -10.12 -25.27 -26.55
CA ALA A 148 -10.01 -26.07 -25.33
C ALA A 148 -9.67 -27.55 -25.57
N ILE A 149 -9.84 -28.09 -26.77
CA ILE A 149 -9.40 -29.46 -27.07
C ILE A 149 -7.87 -29.53 -27.16
N ILE A 150 -7.24 -28.50 -27.76
CA ILE A 150 -5.79 -28.43 -27.97
C ILE A 150 -5.06 -27.86 -26.74
N ASP A 151 -5.67 -26.85 -26.13
CA ASP A 151 -5.14 -26.12 -24.98
C ASP A 151 -6.21 -26.16 -23.88
N PRO A 152 -6.36 -27.33 -23.21
CA PRO A 152 -7.43 -27.55 -22.23
C PRO A 152 -7.41 -26.49 -21.14
N PRO A 153 -8.59 -26.13 -20.61
CA PRO A 153 -8.67 -25.17 -19.53
C PRO A 153 -7.78 -25.66 -18.40
N ASN A 154 -6.94 -24.76 -17.90
CA ASN A 154 -6.12 -25.05 -16.75
C ASN A 154 -7.05 -25.46 -15.60
N GLU A 155 -6.67 -26.50 -14.85
CA GLU A 155 -7.42 -26.95 -13.69
C GLU A 155 -7.47 -25.81 -12.65
N LEU A 156 -8.68 -25.42 -12.24
CA LEU A 156 -8.88 -24.45 -11.17
C LEU A 156 -8.74 -25.16 -9.83
N LEU A 157 -7.69 -24.80 -9.09
CA LEU A 157 -7.37 -25.34 -7.77
C LEU A 157 -7.42 -24.21 -6.74
N ILE A 158 -7.60 -24.54 -5.46
CA ILE A 158 -7.60 -23.58 -4.36
C ILE A 158 -6.57 -24.01 -3.33
N ALA A 159 -5.49 -23.24 -3.21
CA ALA A 159 -4.49 -23.39 -2.17
C ALA A 159 -5.04 -22.86 -0.83
N ARG A 160 -4.91 -23.68 0.23
CA ARG A 160 -5.43 -23.34 1.58
C ARG A 160 -4.36 -23.50 2.66
N THR A 161 -3.38 -24.35 2.45
CA THR A 161 -2.23 -24.51 3.36
C THR A 161 -1.15 -23.46 3.08
N ALA A 162 -0.26 -23.24 4.06
CA ALA A 162 0.85 -22.30 3.92
C ALA A 162 1.75 -22.69 2.73
N GLU A 163 2.09 -23.97 2.62
CA GLU A 163 2.96 -24.51 1.58
C GLU A 163 2.38 -24.32 0.18
N GLU A 164 1.09 -24.65 -0.01
CA GLU A 164 0.42 -24.49 -1.30
C GLU A 164 0.32 -23.01 -1.69
N VAL A 165 -0.05 -22.14 -0.75
CA VAL A 165 -0.20 -20.70 -1.02
C VAL A 165 1.15 -20.11 -1.42
N VAL A 166 2.22 -20.45 -0.70
CA VAL A 166 3.57 -20.01 -1.05
C VAL A 166 4.01 -20.57 -2.40
N TRP A 167 3.70 -21.82 -2.71
CA TRP A 167 3.98 -22.42 -4.01
C TRP A 167 3.32 -21.62 -5.14
N VAL A 168 2.04 -21.26 -5.00
CA VAL A 168 1.31 -20.48 -6.02
C VAL A 168 1.94 -19.10 -6.24
N TYR A 169 2.41 -18.44 -5.18
CA TYR A 169 3.07 -17.13 -5.31
C TYR A 169 4.47 -17.21 -5.93
N THR A 170 5.20 -18.31 -5.68
CA THR A 170 6.58 -18.51 -6.17
C THR A 170 6.66 -19.12 -7.57
N HIS A 171 5.63 -19.87 -8.00
CA HIS A 171 5.54 -20.54 -9.31
C HIS A 171 4.44 -19.95 -10.21
N GLY A 172 3.87 -18.82 -9.81
CA GLY A 172 2.76 -18.17 -10.49
C GLY A 172 3.15 -17.01 -11.39
N PRO A 173 2.17 -16.17 -11.77
CA PRO A 173 2.42 -14.88 -12.42
C PRO A 173 3.30 -13.96 -11.57
N ASP A 174 4.04 -13.06 -12.23
CA ASP A 174 4.97 -12.13 -11.60
C ASP A 174 4.38 -11.45 -10.36
N SER A 175 5.17 -11.46 -9.29
CA SER A 175 4.77 -10.92 -7.98
C SER A 175 5.99 -10.39 -7.25
N CYS A 176 5.82 -9.29 -6.53
CA CYS A 176 6.83 -8.87 -5.54
C CYS A 176 7.04 -9.94 -4.45
N MET A 177 6.02 -10.76 -4.21
CA MET A 177 6.03 -11.91 -3.31
C MET A 177 6.46 -13.23 -3.99
N ALA A 178 7.08 -13.21 -5.17
CA ALA A 178 7.56 -14.44 -5.82
C ALA A 178 8.90 -14.94 -5.27
N LYS A 179 9.53 -14.20 -4.34
CA LYS A 179 10.83 -14.55 -3.76
C LYS A 179 10.67 -15.65 -2.69
N SER A 180 11.66 -16.54 -2.59
CA SER A 180 11.69 -17.58 -1.55
C SER A 180 11.58 -17.00 -0.13
N SER A 181 11.12 -17.82 0.83
CA SER A 181 11.00 -17.44 2.25
C SER A 181 12.28 -16.86 2.85
N SER A 182 13.46 -17.33 2.40
CA SER A 182 14.78 -16.84 2.81
C SER A 182 15.09 -15.39 2.42
N ASN A 183 14.37 -14.82 1.44
CA ASN A 183 14.54 -13.43 1.02
C ASN A 183 13.78 -12.43 1.91
N TRP A 184 12.95 -12.91 2.82
CA TRP A 184 12.16 -12.06 3.71
C TRP A 184 12.89 -11.93 5.04
N THR A 185 13.20 -10.69 5.41
CA THR A 185 14.07 -10.30 6.54
C THR A 185 13.60 -10.80 7.91
N SER A 186 12.37 -11.31 7.96
CA SER A 186 11.48 -11.18 9.10
C SER A 186 11.25 -12.46 9.89
N SER A 187 11.15 -13.66 9.30
CA SER A 187 10.79 -14.85 10.12
C SER A 187 11.03 -16.25 9.54
N LYS A 188 11.76 -16.43 8.42
CA LYS A 188 11.71 -17.67 7.61
C LYS A 188 10.29 -18.03 7.10
N ARG A 189 9.28 -17.21 7.40
CA ARG A 189 7.92 -17.34 6.87
C ARG A 189 7.74 -16.40 5.68
N HIS A 190 6.92 -16.82 4.74
CA HIS A 190 6.62 -16.09 3.53
C HIS A 190 5.37 -15.21 3.74
N PRO A 191 5.35 -13.95 3.27
CA PRO A 191 4.20 -13.05 3.49
C PRO A 191 2.86 -13.59 2.96
N ALA A 192 2.89 -14.40 1.90
CA ALA A 192 1.69 -15.00 1.33
C ALA A 192 0.99 -15.99 2.26
N GLU A 193 1.66 -16.54 3.28
CA GLU A 193 1.05 -17.42 4.29
C GLU A 193 -0.13 -16.74 5.01
N PHE A 194 -0.24 -15.41 4.94
CA PHE A 194 -1.36 -14.63 5.46
C PHE A 194 -2.72 -15.08 4.90
N TYR A 195 -2.74 -15.64 3.69
CA TYR A 195 -3.94 -16.18 3.04
C TYR A 195 -4.16 -17.67 3.32
N SER A 196 -3.35 -18.30 4.16
CA SER A 196 -3.49 -19.72 4.51
C SER A 196 -4.26 -19.92 5.82
N GLU A 197 -4.88 -21.09 5.96
CA GLU A 197 -5.53 -21.55 7.20
C GLU A 197 -6.57 -20.57 7.77
N CYS A 198 -7.26 -19.84 6.91
CA CYS A 198 -8.23 -18.83 7.31
C CYS A 198 -9.48 -18.84 6.40
N ASP A 199 -10.33 -17.82 6.47
CA ASP A 199 -11.50 -17.72 5.59
C ASP A 199 -11.10 -17.56 4.12
N LEU A 200 -9.90 -17.04 3.87
CA LEU A 200 -9.36 -16.81 2.54
C LEU A 200 -8.54 -17.99 2.03
N GLY A 201 -8.37 -18.06 0.72
CA GLY A 201 -7.45 -18.95 0.04
C GLY A 201 -6.95 -18.33 -1.24
N VAL A 202 -6.12 -19.05 -1.97
CA VAL A 202 -5.60 -18.59 -3.26
C VAL A 202 -6.02 -19.57 -4.34
N ALA A 203 -6.99 -19.15 -5.15
CA ALA A 203 -7.36 -19.90 -6.33
C ALA A 203 -6.29 -19.71 -7.41
N TYR A 204 -5.99 -20.76 -8.17
CA TYR A 204 -5.02 -20.69 -9.26
C TYR A 204 -5.35 -21.66 -10.39
N LEU A 205 -4.85 -21.32 -11.57
CA LEU A 205 -4.93 -22.14 -12.77
C LEU A 205 -3.61 -22.90 -12.94
N ARG A 206 -3.65 -24.23 -12.82
CA ARG A 206 -2.44 -25.05 -13.01
C ARG A 206 -2.14 -25.27 -14.49
N LYS A 207 -0.94 -24.88 -14.92
CA LYS A 207 -0.43 -25.09 -16.29
C LYS A 207 0.77 -26.04 -16.27
N GLY A 208 0.54 -27.31 -16.56
CA GLY A 208 1.55 -28.36 -16.42
C GLY A 208 1.80 -28.71 -14.94
N LYS A 209 2.96 -29.30 -14.62
CA LYS A 209 3.27 -29.73 -13.25
C LYS A 209 3.79 -28.61 -12.34
N ASP A 210 4.53 -27.65 -12.91
CA ASP A 210 5.41 -26.78 -12.10
C ASP A 210 5.07 -25.28 -12.22
N ARG A 211 3.88 -24.92 -12.73
CA ARG A 211 3.52 -23.52 -12.95
C ARG A 211 2.03 -23.22 -12.74
N ALA A 212 1.75 -22.13 -12.06
CA ALA A 212 0.43 -21.50 -12.07
C ALA A 212 0.38 -20.41 -13.16
N SER A 213 -0.57 -20.49 -14.10
CA SER A 213 -0.74 -19.51 -15.18
C SER A 213 -1.54 -18.28 -14.74
N ALA A 214 -2.39 -18.43 -13.73
CA ALA A 214 -3.15 -17.35 -13.11
C ALA A 214 -3.34 -17.62 -11.61
N ARG A 215 -3.61 -16.56 -10.84
CA ARG A 215 -3.98 -16.67 -9.41
C ARG A 215 -4.91 -15.53 -8.98
N ALA A 216 -5.73 -15.79 -7.97
CA ALA A 216 -6.58 -14.79 -7.30
C ALA A 216 -6.81 -15.18 -5.83
N VAL A 217 -6.83 -14.20 -4.93
CA VAL A 217 -7.34 -14.41 -3.57
C VAL A 217 -8.84 -14.65 -3.65
N VAL A 218 -9.34 -15.63 -2.90
CA VAL A 218 -10.75 -16.03 -2.86
C VAL A 218 -11.24 -16.22 -1.43
N TRP A 219 -12.55 -16.11 -1.24
CA TRP A 219 -13.25 -16.57 -0.05
C TRP A 219 -14.13 -17.76 -0.47
N PRO A 220 -13.67 -19.01 -0.26
CA PRO A 220 -14.35 -20.20 -0.79
C PRO A 220 -15.81 -20.33 -0.32
N ASP A 221 -16.06 -20.18 0.97
CA ASP A 221 -17.39 -20.35 1.57
C ASP A 221 -18.41 -19.33 1.06
N ARG A 222 -17.95 -18.10 0.77
CA ARG A 222 -18.81 -17.03 0.23
C ARG A 222 -18.78 -16.95 -1.30
N LYS A 223 -17.98 -17.78 -1.96
CA LYS A 223 -17.77 -17.76 -3.42
C LYS A 223 -17.43 -16.34 -3.92
N LEU A 224 -16.47 -15.68 -3.27
CA LEU A 224 -15.98 -14.36 -3.69
C LEU A 224 -14.53 -14.43 -4.18
N TYR A 225 -14.16 -13.60 -5.16
CA TYR A 225 -12.77 -13.49 -5.63
C TYR A 225 -12.33 -12.03 -5.82
N GLY A 226 -11.05 -11.77 -5.57
CA GLY A 226 -10.43 -10.45 -5.65
C GLY A 226 -9.83 -10.16 -7.03
N ARG A 227 -8.71 -9.43 -7.06
CA ARG A 227 -7.98 -9.19 -8.30
C ARG A 227 -7.37 -10.49 -8.83
N ILE A 228 -7.43 -10.67 -10.15
CA ILE A 228 -6.79 -11.78 -10.85
C ILE A 228 -5.44 -11.31 -11.44
N TYR A 229 -4.41 -12.16 -11.33
CA TYR A 229 -3.10 -11.98 -11.95
C TYR A 229 -2.84 -13.10 -12.95
N GLY A 230 -2.14 -12.80 -14.06
CA GLY A 230 -1.78 -13.79 -15.09
C GLY A 230 -2.84 -13.95 -16.19
N ASP A 231 -3.27 -15.19 -16.42
CA ASP A 231 -4.31 -15.55 -17.41
C ASP A 231 -5.73 -15.14 -16.94
N VAL A 232 -6.01 -13.84 -17.01
CA VAL A 232 -7.19 -13.20 -16.40
C VAL A 232 -8.50 -13.78 -16.93
N ASP A 233 -8.63 -13.91 -18.25
CA ASP A 233 -9.89 -14.32 -18.88
C ASP A 233 -10.25 -15.76 -18.54
N ARG A 234 -9.27 -16.68 -18.61
CA ARG A 234 -9.50 -18.09 -18.24
C ARG A 234 -9.81 -18.25 -16.76
N MET A 235 -9.10 -17.53 -15.89
CA MET A 235 -9.33 -17.61 -14.45
C MET A 235 -10.71 -17.06 -14.08
N LYS A 236 -11.11 -15.94 -14.68
CA LYS A 236 -12.44 -15.35 -14.48
C LYS A 236 -13.54 -16.31 -14.91
N GLN A 237 -13.40 -16.93 -16.08
CA GLN A 237 -14.35 -17.93 -16.57
C GLN A 237 -14.42 -19.12 -15.61
N ALA A 238 -13.29 -19.72 -15.24
CA ALA A 238 -13.25 -20.88 -14.36
C ALA A 238 -13.85 -20.60 -12.97
N LEU A 239 -13.59 -19.42 -12.40
CA LEU A 239 -14.20 -18.98 -11.15
C LEU A 239 -15.72 -18.81 -11.27
N HIS A 240 -16.19 -18.16 -12.35
CA HIS A 240 -17.63 -17.98 -12.60
C HIS A 240 -18.37 -19.30 -12.76
N GLU A 241 -17.77 -20.27 -13.47
CA GLU A 241 -18.33 -21.63 -13.64
C GLU A 241 -18.46 -22.35 -12.28
N GLN A 242 -17.59 -22.05 -11.32
CA GLN A 242 -17.66 -22.55 -9.94
C GLN A 242 -18.55 -21.70 -9.00
N GLY A 243 -19.29 -20.73 -9.55
CA GLY A 243 -20.22 -19.85 -8.85
C GLY A 243 -19.59 -18.66 -8.13
N TYR A 244 -18.29 -18.39 -8.34
CA TYR A 244 -17.62 -17.27 -7.70
C TYR A 244 -17.99 -15.92 -8.34
N LYS A 245 -18.06 -14.88 -7.51
CA LYS A 245 -18.35 -13.49 -7.91
C LYS A 245 -17.19 -12.57 -7.57
N SER A 246 -16.91 -11.60 -8.45
CA SER A 246 -15.86 -10.60 -8.19
C SER A 246 -16.26 -9.74 -7.00
N THR A 247 -15.30 -9.39 -6.14
CA THR A 247 -15.50 -8.44 -5.05
C THR A 247 -14.41 -7.38 -5.01
N ALA A 248 -14.80 -6.16 -4.61
CA ALA A 248 -13.86 -5.08 -4.30
C ALA A 248 -13.22 -5.24 -2.92
N THR A 249 -13.78 -6.09 -2.04
CA THR A 249 -13.26 -6.32 -0.68
C THR A 249 -13.76 -7.63 -0.06
N PHE A 250 -13.04 -8.13 0.95
CA PHE A 250 -13.38 -9.35 1.69
C PHE A 250 -13.90 -9.05 3.11
N VAL A 251 -14.65 -7.97 3.29
CA VAL A 251 -15.16 -7.54 4.62
C VAL A 251 -15.82 -8.69 5.38
N GLY A 252 -15.36 -8.89 6.61
CA GLY A 252 -15.78 -9.94 7.50
C GLY A 252 -14.91 -11.20 7.46
N ALA A 253 -13.99 -11.34 6.49
CA ALA A 253 -13.12 -12.50 6.43
C ALA A 253 -12.16 -12.53 7.63
N LYS A 254 -12.08 -13.67 8.29
CA LYS A 254 -11.09 -13.95 9.31
C LYS A 254 -9.76 -14.30 8.66
N VAL A 255 -8.68 -13.67 9.10
CA VAL A 255 -7.32 -13.93 8.63
C VAL A 255 -6.35 -14.03 9.80
N ASN A 256 -5.30 -14.81 9.62
CA ASN A 256 -4.29 -15.06 10.66
C ASN A 256 -3.12 -14.08 10.45
N PRO A 257 -2.94 -13.08 11.33
CA PRO A 257 -1.81 -12.19 11.21
C PRO A 257 -0.53 -12.99 11.52
N ILE A 258 0.55 -12.76 10.76
CA ILE A 258 1.83 -13.47 10.97
C ILE A 258 2.68 -12.64 11.94
N PRO A 259 2.97 -13.10 13.17
CA PRO A 259 3.81 -12.35 14.09
C PRO A 259 5.24 -12.22 13.55
N HIS A 260 5.85 -11.05 13.72
CA HIS A 260 7.21 -10.78 13.27
C HIS A 260 8.21 -10.86 14.44
N PRO A 261 9.12 -11.86 14.50
CA PRO A 261 9.97 -12.12 15.65
C PRO A 261 11.11 -11.10 15.89
N LYS A 262 11.64 -10.46 14.83
CA LYS A 262 12.85 -9.62 14.93
C LYS A 262 12.62 -8.14 15.26
N TYR A 263 11.38 -7.65 15.16
CA TYR A 263 11.05 -6.28 15.54
C TYR A 263 10.37 -6.32 16.91
N LYS A 264 11.15 -6.59 17.96
CA LYS A 264 10.80 -6.12 19.30
C LYS A 264 11.28 -4.67 19.31
N GLY A 265 10.38 -3.71 19.14
CA GLY A 265 10.72 -2.28 19.10
C GLY A 265 11.62 -1.87 20.25
N SER A 266 12.44 -0.83 20.04
CA SER A 266 13.46 -0.28 20.94
C SER A 266 12.94 0.34 22.24
N GLY A 267 11.92 -0.26 22.86
CA GLY A 267 11.20 0.22 24.02
C GLY A 267 9.70 0.12 23.79
N GLU A 268 9.02 -0.61 24.68
CA GLU A 268 7.56 -0.80 24.73
C GLU A 268 6.94 -1.61 23.55
N ALA A 269 6.92 -2.95 23.72
CA ALA A 269 5.91 -3.93 23.27
C ALA A 269 5.02 -3.65 22.04
N SER A 270 5.54 -3.05 20.95
CA SER A 270 4.83 -3.06 19.67
C SER A 270 5.05 -4.41 19.01
N GLU A 271 4.01 -5.24 18.96
CA GLU A 271 4.00 -6.43 18.14
C GLU A 271 3.92 -6.02 16.66
N TRP A 272 4.97 -6.35 15.91
CA TRP A 272 4.98 -6.20 14.46
C TRP A 272 4.35 -7.44 13.83
N PHE A 273 3.62 -7.22 12.74
CA PHE A 273 3.04 -8.28 11.93
C PHE A 273 3.59 -8.22 10.52
N MET A 274 3.82 -9.40 9.95
CA MET A 274 4.04 -9.54 8.53
C MET A 274 2.68 -9.64 7.86
N VAL A 275 2.38 -8.64 7.03
CA VAL A 275 1.15 -8.59 6.23
C VAL A 275 1.55 -8.26 4.80
N PRO A 276 1.06 -9.03 3.81
CA PRO A 276 1.37 -8.75 2.41
C PRO A 276 0.73 -7.43 1.98
N TYR A 277 1.07 -7.00 0.75
CA TYR A 277 0.16 -6.12 0.04
C TYR A 277 -1.17 -6.84 -0.09
N PHE A 278 -2.16 -6.27 0.57
CA PHE A 278 -3.50 -6.78 0.59
C PHE A 278 -4.14 -6.67 -0.80
N ASP A 279 -4.44 -7.81 -1.40
CA ASP A 279 -5.24 -7.86 -2.62
C ASP A 279 -6.69 -7.52 -2.26
N ASN A 280 -7.10 -6.27 -2.49
CA ASN A 280 -8.44 -5.75 -2.20
C ASN A 280 -8.82 -5.73 -0.69
N ILE A 281 -7.83 -5.71 0.21
CA ILE A 281 -8.03 -5.48 1.65
C ILE A 281 -7.31 -4.17 2.02
N GLN A 282 -7.91 -3.30 2.83
CA GLN A 282 -7.25 -2.06 3.27
C GLN A 282 -6.80 -2.17 4.73
N TYR A 283 -7.70 -2.68 5.57
CA TYR A 283 -7.49 -2.79 7.00
C TYR A 283 -8.02 -4.12 7.50
N VAL A 284 -7.35 -4.64 8.52
CA VAL A 284 -7.88 -5.70 9.36
C VAL A 284 -7.97 -5.20 10.79
N ARG A 285 -9.07 -5.50 11.47
CA ARG A 285 -9.32 -5.15 12.86
C ARG A 285 -9.01 -6.34 13.75
N GLU A 286 -8.27 -6.11 14.81
CA GLU A 286 -8.01 -7.14 15.80
C GLU A 286 -9.28 -7.49 16.57
N ASN A 287 -9.52 -8.78 16.81
CA ASN A 287 -10.60 -9.19 17.68
C ASN A 287 -10.21 -9.09 19.15
N PRO A 288 -11.18 -8.93 20.07
CA PRO A 288 -10.90 -8.82 21.50
C PRO A 288 -10.10 -10.00 22.08
N ASP A 289 -10.21 -11.19 21.47
CA ASP A 289 -9.49 -12.40 21.89
C ASP A 289 -8.05 -12.49 21.36
N GLY A 290 -7.64 -11.61 20.44
CA GLY A 290 -6.30 -11.57 19.84
C GLY A 290 -5.94 -12.77 18.95
N THR A 291 -6.88 -13.68 18.67
CA THR A 291 -6.58 -14.95 17.97
C THR A 291 -6.61 -14.82 16.44
N TRP A 292 -7.46 -13.93 15.91
CA TRP A 292 -7.60 -13.63 14.49
C TRP A 292 -7.88 -12.15 14.28
N VAL A 293 -7.66 -11.68 13.06
CA VAL A 293 -8.05 -10.33 12.65
C VAL A 293 -9.13 -10.41 11.57
N THR A 294 -10.01 -9.42 11.52
CA THR A 294 -11.14 -9.38 10.59
C THR A 294 -10.91 -8.33 9.53
N VAL A 295 -11.04 -8.68 8.26
CA VAL A 295 -11.07 -7.69 7.18
C VAL A 295 -12.22 -6.71 7.41
N THR A 296 -11.92 -5.41 7.37
CA THR A 296 -12.90 -4.36 7.61
C THR A 296 -12.84 -3.27 6.54
N SER A 297 -14.00 -2.73 6.19
CA SER A 297 -14.17 -1.49 5.42
C SER A 297 -14.63 -0.34 6.31
N GLU A 298 -14.67 -0.54 7.62
CA GLU A 298 -14.99 0.52 8.57
C GLU A 298 -14.08 1.71 8.31
N GLU A 299 -14.66 2.90 8.30
CA GLU A 299 -13.88 4.13 8.26
C GLU A 299 -13.04 4.16 9.52
N VAL A 300 -11.75 3.84 9.38
CA VAL A 300 -10.83 3.70 10.51
C VAL A 300 -10.73 5.02 11.28
N THR A 301 -11.03 6.14 10.62
CA THR A 301 -11.07 7.50 11.17
C THR A 301 -12.36 7.88 11.88
N SER A 302 -13.31 6.95 12.09
CA SER A 302 -14.53 7.24 12.85
C SER A 302 -14.26 7.27 14.36
N LEU A 303 -15.04 8.08 15.09
CA LEU A 303 -14.95 8.15 16.55
C LEU A 303 -15.36 6.83 17.23
N GLU A 304 -16.23 6.04 16.60
CA GLU A 304 -16.65 4.71 17.08
C GLU A 304 -15.48 3.71 17.11
N ASN A 305 -14.40 4.02 16.39
CA ASN A 305 -13.18 3.23 16.33
C ASN A 305 -12.06 3.75 17.24
N ASN A 306 -12.35 4.75 18.08
CA ASN A 306 -11.42 5.30 19.05
C ASN A 306 -10.89 4.22 20.01
N GLY A 307 -9.58 4.04 20.03
CA GLY A 307 -8.90 3.03 20.84
C GLY A 307 -8.92 1.61 20.27
N LYS A 308 -9.60 1.35 19.14
CA LYS A 308 -9.54 0.05 18.47
C LYS A 308 -8.24 -0.08 17.69
N MET A 309 -7.66 -1.28 17.72
CA MET A 309 -6.42 -1.59 17.02
C MET A 309 -6.71 -2.11 15.62
N PHE A 310 -5.95 -1.60 14.65
CA PHE A 310 -6.00 -1.96 13.25
C PHE A 310 -4.60 -2.31 12.75
N ILE A 311 -4.56 -3.20 11.76
CA ILE A 311 -3.38 -3.50 10.96
C ILE A 311 -3.74 -3.08 9.53
N SER A 312 -3.00 -2.14 8.96
CA SER A 312 -3.17 -1.70 7.57
C SER A 312 -2.32 -2.55 6.62
N SER A 313 -2.56 -2.48 5.31
CA SER A 313 -1.72 -3.18 4.33
C SER A 313 -0.28 -2.64 4.30
N GLY A 314 0.67 -3.57 4.17
CA GLY A 314 2.12 -3.33 4.17
C GLY A 314 2.58 -2.32 3.13
N GLY A 315 3.52 -1.45 3.49
CA GLY A 315 4.42 -0.85 2.50
C GLY A 315 5.41 -1.90 1.95
N THR A 316 6.39 -1.48 1.15
CA THR A 316 7.32 -2.37 0.42
C THR A 316 8.12 -3.34 1.28
N GLY A 317 8.18 -3.11 2.61
CA GLY A 317 8.82 -3.98 3.59
C GLY A 317 7.96 -5.14 4.13
N ALA A 318 6.68 -5.27 3.75
CA ALA A 318 5.75 -6.33 4.20
C ALA A 318 5.56 -6.46 5.72
N CYS A 319 6.02 -5.48 6.50
CA CYS A 319 5.95 -5.46 7.96
C CYS A 319 5.21 -4.22 8.42
N ILE A 320 4.22 -4.40 9.29
CA ILE A 320 3.42 -3.30 9.83
C ILE A 320 3.20 -3.45 11.33
N ASN A 321 3.19 -2.30 11.99
CA ASN A 321 2.78 -2.16 13.36
C ASN A 321 1.27 -2.08 13.52
N ARG A 322 0.78 -2.59 14.65
CA ARG A 322 -0.55 -2.23 15.14
C ARG A 322 -0.65 -0.71 15.25
N ARG A 323 -1.75 -0.15 14.74
CA ARG A 323 -2.06 1.27 14.84
C ARG A 323 -3.48 1.44 15.34
N ALA A 324 -3.72 2.47 16.11
CA ALA A 324 -5.06 2.91 16.46
C ALA A 324 -5.31 4.32 15.91
N TYR A 325 -6.58 4.65 15.71
CA TYR A 325 -6.98 5.98 15.32
C TYR A 325 -6.97 6.91 16.53
N CYS A 326 -6.22 8.01 16.44
CA CYS A 326 -6.24 9.09 17.41
C CYS A 326 -7.21 10.17 16.92
N PRO A 327 -8.40 10.33 17.54
CA PRO A 327 -9.37 11.33 17.11
C PRO A 327 -8.90 12.76 17.32
N ARG A 328 -7.95 12.98 18.24
CA ARG A 328 -7.43 14.32 18.54
C ARG A 328 -6.50 14.85 17.45
N LEU A 329 -5.70 13.96 16.84
CA LEU A 329 -4.78 14.29 15.76
C LEU A 329 -5.33 13.92 14.38
N SER A 330 -6.53 13.32 14.32
CA SER A 330 -7.18 12.86 13.09
C SER A 330 -6.30 11.94 12.23
N GLY A 331 -5.59 10.99 12.86
CA GLY A 331 -4.67 10.09 12.17
C GLY A 331 -4.42 8.75 12.86
N MET A 332 -3.70 7.86 12.18
CA MET A 332 -3.32 6.53 12.69
C MET A 332 -1.94 6.59 13.34
N TYR A 333 -1.85 6.24 14.62
CA TYR A 333 -0.61 6.30 15.40
C TYR A 333 -0.23 4.92 15.95
N GLN A 334 1.07 4.75 16.16
CA GLN A 334 1.65 3.56 16.79
C GLN A 334 1.82 3.79 18.29
N GLY A 335 1.93 2.69 19.05
CA GLY A 335 2.23 2.72 20.47
C GLY A 335 0.99 2.68 21.37
N PRO A 336 1.19 2.78 22.70
CA PRO A 336 0.09 2.72 23.65
C PRO A 336 -0.83 3.92 23.49
N PHE A 337 -2.13 3.66 23.53
CA PHE A 337 -3.16 4.69 23.59
C PHE A 337 -3.56 4.92 25.04
N ILE A 338 -3.67 6.18 25.41
CA ILE A 338 -3.94 6.60 26.78
C ILE A 338 -5.38 7.07 26.85
N GLN A 339 -6.10 6.60 27.85
CA GLN A 339 -7.45 7.06 28.14
C GLN A 339 -7.41 8.51 28.63
N VAL A 340 -8.15 9.40 27.97
CA VAL A 340 -8.22 10.84 28.26
C VAL A 340 -9.64 11.24 28.61
N HIS A 341 -9.79 11.88 29.76
CA HIS A 341 -11.08 12.32 30.31
C HIS A 341 -11.37 13.80 30.02
N GLY A 342 -12.64 14.18 30.20
CA GLY A 342 -13.09 15.57 30.12
C GLY A 342 -13.21 16.13 28.70
N THR A 343 -13.14 15.27 27.68
CA THR A 343 -13.34 15.73 26.30
C THR A 343 -14.82 16.06 26.08
N SER A 344 -15.12 16.93 25.10
CA SER A 344 -16.52 17.23 24.71
C SER A 344 -17.32 15.99 24.26
N LYS A 345 -16.62 14.92 23.90
CA LYS A 345 -17.18 13.65 23.42
C LYS A 345 -17.10 12.53 24.47
N GLY A 346 -16.85 12.87 25.74
CA GLY A 346 -16.70 11.92 26.84
C GLY A 346 -15.25 11.46 27.03
N THR A 347 -15.06 10.17 27.26
CA THR A 347 -13.72 9.58 27.46
C THR A 347 -13.20 9.04 26.13
N LEU A 348 -12.01 9.47 25.73
CA LEU A 348 -11.38 9.06 24.46
C LEU A 348 -10.04 8.37 24.68
N PHE A 349 -9.47 7.78 23.63
CA PHE A 349 -8.15 7.15 23.64
C PHE A 349 -7.24 7.94 22.70
N TRP A 350 -6.20 8.55 23.24
CA TRP A 350 -5.29 9.41 22.49
C TRP A 350 -3.92 8.75 22.35
N SER A 351 -3.23 9.03 21.24
CA SER A 351 -1.82 8.67 21.11
C SER A 351 -0.97 9.41 22.15
N ARG A 352 0.22 8.88 22.47
CA ARG A 352 1.17 9.52 23.39
C ARG A 352 1.49 10.96 22.97
N ASP A 353 1.68 11.18 21.67
CA ASP A 353 1.94 12.52 21.11
C ASP A 353 0.76 13.47 21.36
N ALA A 354 -0.47 13.01 21.14
CA ALA A 354 -1.66 13.80 21.39
C ALA A 354 -1.83 14.15 22.88
N VAL A 355 -1.48 13.22 23.78
CA VAL A 355 -1.44 13.49 25.22
C VAL A 355 -0.37 14.53 25.56
N GLY A 356 0.82 14.44 24.98
CA GLY A 356 1.90 15.41 25.23
C GLY A 356 1.55 16.83 24.75
N MET A 357 0.78 16.96 23.68
CA MET A 357 0.39 18.26 23.11
C MET A 357 -0.89 18.85 23.70
N TYR A 358 -1.87 18.02 24.02
CA TYR A 358 -3.23 18.47 24.36
C TYR A 358 -3.76 17.91 25.67
N GLY A 359 -3.00 17.07 26.37
CA GLY A 359 -3.38 16.47 27.64
C GLY A 359 -2.58 17.02 28.81
N PHE A 360 -3.05 16.76 30.02
CA PHE A 360 -2.26 16.87 31.24
C PHE A 360 -2.60 15.73 32.19
N THR A 361 -1.63 15.30 32.99
CA THR A 361 -1.87 14.32 34.06
C THR A 361 -2.32 15.05 35.31
N CYS A 362 -3.51 14.74 35.81
CA CYS A 362 -4.00 15.27 37.08
C CYS A 362 -3.08 14.77 38.21
N GLN A 363 -2.43 15.69 38.94
CA GLN A 363 -1.49 15.28 39.98
C GLN A 363 -2.16 14.59 41.19
N GLY A 364 -3.44 14.87 41.42
CA GLY A 364 -4.26 14.21 42.43
C GLY A 364 -4.71 12.81 42.03
N SER A 365 -5.47 12.65 40.93
CA SER A 365 -6.01 11.34 40.51
C SER A 365 -5.05 10.47 39.69
N LYS A 366 -3.95 11.04 39.17
CA LYS A 366 -3.01 10.42 38.20
C LYS A 366 -3.61 10.08 36.83
N GLU A 367 -4.89 10.37 36.60
CA GLU A 367 -5.54 10.21 35.30
C GLU A 367 -5.13 11.31 34.32
N VAL A 368 -5.26 11.04 33.02
CA VAL A 368 -4.98 12.02 31.97
C VAL A 368 -6.27 12.72 31.54
N TRP A 369 -6.22 14.04 31.44
CA TRP A 369 -7.34 14.90 31.10
C TRP A 369 -7.00 15.80 29.92
N GLU A 370 -8.00 16.20 29.13
CA GLU A 370 -7.80 17.21 28.08
C GLU A 370 -7.39 18.56 28.72
N ALA A 371 -6.26 19.11 28.27
CA ALA A 371 -5.71 20.40 28.70
C ALA A 371 -6.50 21.55 28.07
N ASN A 372 -7.70 21.78 28.61
CA ASN A 372 -8.48 22.98 28.35
C ASN A 372 -8.78 23.69 29.68
N SER A 373 -9.11 24.98 29.60
CA SER A 373 -9.36 25.82 30.77
C SER A 373 -10.53 25.37 31.63
N LYS A 374 -11.44 24.53 31.10
CA LYS A 374 -12.60 24.02 31.83
C LYS A 374 -12.25 22.83 32.72
N ASN A 375 -11.29 22.02 32.29
CA ASN A 375 -10.91 20.79 33.00
C ASN A 375 -9.72 20.98 33.94
N GLN A 376 -8.98 22.08 33.82
CA GLN A 376 -7.72 22.30 34.54
C GLN A 376 -7.89 23.30 35.69
N ILE A 377 -7.59 22.88 36.91
CA ILE A 377 -7.54 23.74 38.10
C ILE A 377 -6.10 23.78 38.62
N ARG A 378 -5.47 24.96 38.57
CA ARG A 378 -4.19 25.20 39.22
C ARG A 378 -4.42 25.59 40.68
N LEU A 379 -3.81 24.85 41.58
CA LEU A 379 -3.81 25.09 43.02
C LEU A 379 -2.77 26.16 43.40
N ASP A 380 -2.90 26.73 44.59
CA ASP A 380 -1.96 27.76 45.12
C ASP A 380 -0.52 27.24 45.21
N ASN A 381 -0.34 25.94 45.50
CA ASN A 381 0.96 25.28 45.57
C ASN A 381 1.56 24.95 44.17
N GLY A 382 0.94 25.44 43.09
CA GLY A 382 1.37 25.21 41.71
C GLY A 382 0.92 23.88 41.11
N GLN A 383 0.33 22.98 41.91
CA GLN A 383 -0.18 21.72 41.39
C GLN A 383 -1.34 21.92 40.42
N VAL A 384 -1.51 20.96 39.52
CA VAL A 384 -2.57 20.96 38.51
C VAL A 384 -3.49 19.77 38.73
N TRP A 385 -4.73 20.05 39.08
CA TRP A 385 -5.78 19.06 39.28
C TRP A 385 -6.82 19.14 38.17
N SER A 386 -7.50 18.02 37.90
CA SER A 386 -8.70 18.06 37.08
C SER A 386 -9.83 18.74 37.85
N LYS A 387 -10.75 19.41 37.15
CA LYS A 387 -11.92 20.03 37.79
C LYS A 387 -12.70 19.01 38.61
N ARG A 388 -12.95 17.81 38.06
CA ARG A 388 -13.64 16.72 38.76
C ARG A 388 -12.95 16.36 40.08
N HIS A 389 -11.62 16.22 40.07
CA HIS A 389 -10.87 15.89 41.27
C HIS A 389 -10.86 17.06 42.27
N PHE A 390 -10.76 18.30 41.78
CA PHE A 390 -10.87 19.49 42.62
C PHE A 390 -12.26 19.67 43.25
N ASP A 391 -13.34 19.41 42.54
CA ASP A 391 -14.70 19.50 43.09
C ASP A 391 -14.90 18.49 44.24
N ALA A 392 -14.25 17.32 44.17
CA ALA A 392 -14.36 16.27 45.18
C ALA A 392 -13.37 16.42 46.35
N HIS A 393 -12.17 16.95 46.10
CA HIS A 393 -11.06 16.93 47.06
C HIS A 393 -10.42 18.29 47.32
N GLY A 394 -10.92 19.36 46.71
CA GLY A 394 -10.42 20.71 46.83
C GLY A 394 -11.51 21.69 47.26
N PHE A 395 -11.10 22.92 47.54
CA PHE A 395 -12.00 24.03 47.81
C PHE A 395 -11.35 25.36 47.41
N THR A 396 -12.19 26.38 47.16
CA THR A 396 -11.72 27.76 46.98
C THR A 396 -11.97 28.52 48.27
N CYS A 397 -10.91 29.01 48.92
CA CYS A 397 -11.03 29.75 50.16
C CYS A 397 -11.74 31.09 49.90
N PRO A 398 -12.90 31.37 50.53
CA PRO A 398 -13.68 32.58 50.27
C PRO A 398 -12.95 33.86 50.69
N GLY A 399 -12.01 33.77 51.62
CA GLY A 399 -11.30 34.92 52.17
C GLY A 399 -10.15 35.45 51.31
N ASN A 400 -9.54 34.60 50.49
CA ASN A 400 -8.37 34.97 49.68
C ASN A 400 -8.40 34.42 48.24
N GLY A 401 -9.45 33.70 47.86
CA GLY A 401 -9.62 33.13 46.51
C GLY A 401 -8.65 31.98 46.19
N LYS A 402 -7.79 31.56 47.12
CA LYS A 402 -6.82 30.49 46.89
C LYS A 402 -7.55 29.16 46.71
N LYS A 403 -7.11 28.39 45.72
CA LYS A 403 -7.60 27.03 45.43
C LYS A 403 -6.66 26.03 46.08
N LEU A 404 -7.18 25.22 46.99
CA LEU A 404 -6.38 24.37 47.87
C LEU A 404 -6.97 22.95 47.97
N PRO A 405 -6.16 21.93 48.26
CA PRO A 405 -6.65 20.63 48.71
C PRO A 405 -7.48 20.77 49.99
N LEU A 406 -8.56 19.99 50.16
CA LEU A 406 -9.37 19.96 51.39
C LEU A 406 -8.53 19.66 52.64
N SER A 407 -7.47 18.86 52.51
CA SER A 407 -6.53 18.56 53.60
C SER A 407 -5.81 19.80 54.15
N GLU A 408 -5.69 20.87 53.36
CA GLU A 408 -5.10 22.16 53.76
C GLU A 408 -6.14 23.15 54.29
N GLY A 409 -7.42 22.74 54.34
CA GLY A 409 -8.51 23.51 54.94
C GLY A 409 -8.52 23.48 56.47
N ALA A 410 -9.20 24.46 57.04
CA ALA A 410 -9.65 24.49 58.43
C ALA A 410 -11.15 24.84 58.41
N GLN A 411 -11.96 24.10 59.18
CA GLN A 411 -13.37 24.43 59.37
C GLN A 411 -13.52 25.54 60.42
N LEU A 412 -14.25 26.58 60.07
CA LEU A 412 -14.68 27.59 61.02
C LEU A 412 -15.90 27.09 61.80
N ALA A 413 -16.21 27.77 62.91
CA ALA A 413 -17.38 27.44 63.75
C ALA A 413 -18.73 27.52 63.00
N ASP A 414 -18.79 28.28 61.90
CA ASP A 414 -19.98 28.38 61.04
C ASP A 414 -20.05 27.28 59.95
N GLY A 415 -19.16 26.29 60.02
CA GLY A 415 -19.10 25.16 59.09
C GLY A 415 -18.39 25.47 57.76
N ARG A 416 -17.97 26.72 57.50
CA ARG A 416 -17.22 27.04 56.27
C ARG A 416 -15.79 26.53 56.36
N THR A 417 -15.31 25.91 55.28
CA THR A 417 -13.88 25.57 55.11
C THR A 417 -13.12 26.76 54.54
N VAL A 418 -12.09 27.23 55.25
CA VAL A 418 -11.16 28.27 54.80
C VAL A 418 -9.73 27.75 54.80
N SER A 419 -8.79 28.45 54.16
CA SER A 419 -7.37 28.07 54.24
C SER A 419 -6.85 28.21 55.67
N ARG A 420 -5.95 27.32 56.12
CA ARG A 420 -5.31 27.44 57.45
C ARG A 420 -4.63 28.80 57.66
N GLU A 421 -4.05 29.36 56.61
CA GLU A 421 -3.47 30.72 56.62
C GLU A 421 -4.52 31.79 56.92
N TYR A 422 -5.69 31.73 56.27
CA TYR A 422 -6.78 32.68 56.46
C TYR A 422 -7.46 32.50 57.82
N ALA A 423 -7.63 31.25 58.30
CA ALA A 423 -8.09 30.96 59.65
C ALA A 423 -7.19 31.63 60.70
N ARG A 424 -5.85 31.48 60.60
CA ARG A 424 -4.89 32.16 61.49
C ARG A 424 -5.01 33.68 61.42
N LYS A 425 -5.24 34.24 60.21
CA LYS A 425 -5.46 35.68 60.05
C LYS A 425 -6.76 36.13 60.76
N LEU A 426 -7.84 35.36 60.64
CA LEU A 426 -9.10 35.63 61.34
C LEU A 426 -8.94 35.54 62.86
N GLU A 427 -8.20 34.56 63.37
CA GLU A 427 -7.89 34.44 64.80
C GLU A 427 -7.10 35.65 65.30
N ARG A 428 -6.08 36.07 64.55
CA ARG A 428 -5.33 37.31 64.83
C ARG A 428 -6.17 38.58 64.74
N MET A 429 -7.29 38.58 64.02
CA MET A 429 -8.23 39.70 63.97
C MET A 429 -9.31 39.61 65.06
N LYS A 430 -9.60 38.41 65.59
CA LYS A 430 -10.52 38.19 66.72
C LYS A 430 -9.87 38.45 68.08
N ILE A 431 -8.55 38.29 68.16
CA ILE A 431 -7.72 39.08 69.06
C ILE A 431 -7.82 40.50 68.51
N THR A 432 -8.82 41.32 68.88
CA THR A 432 -8.66 42.36 69.89
C THR A 432 -10.02 42.82 70.47
N ARG A 433 -10.60 42.09 71.43
CA ARG A 433 -11.40 42.75 72.50
C ARG A 433 -10.53 43.00 73.73
N ALA A 434 -9.66 42.06 74.06
CA ALA A 434 -8.64 42.24 75.11
C ALA A 434 -7.59 43.30 74.75
N ASP A 435 -7.12 43.38 73.49
CA ASP A 435 -6.20 44.46 73.09
C ASP A 435 -6.93 45.81 72.88
N TYR A 436 -8.25 45.80 72.60
CA TYR A 436 -9.08 47.02 72.63
C TYR A 436 -9.20 47.55 74.07
N ASP A 437 -9.44 46.67 75.03
CA ASP A 437 -9.48 47.01 76.46
C ASP A 437 -8.10 47.44 77.00
N ALA A 438 -7.00 46.87 76.49
CA ALA A 438 -5.64 47.29 76.84
C ALA A 438 -5.27 48.68 76.27
N VAL A 439 -5.72 49.02 75.06
CA VAL A 439 -5.53 50.37 74.47
C VAL A 439 -6.38 51.42 75.19
N VAL A 440 -7.62 51.08 75.56
CA VAL A 440 -8.49 51.96 76.38
C VAL A 440 -7.94 52.16 77.80
N ALA A 441 -7.33 51.13 78.40
CA ALA A 441 -6.65 51.24 79.69
C ALA A 441 -5.37 52.11 79.64
N ILE A 442 -4.60 52.05 78.53
CA ILE A 442 -3.43 52.92 78.32
C ILE A 442 -3.86 54.39 78.09
N GLN A 443 -4.94 54.64 77.33
CA GLN A 443 -5.47 56.00 77.16
C GLN A 443 -6.01 56.60 78.46
N ARG A 444 -6.59 55.80 79.35
CA ARG A 444 -6.99 56.25 80.70
C ARG A 444 -5.82 56.46 81.66
N GLY A 445 -4.69 55.76 81.46
CA GLY A 445 -3.49 55.91 82.29
C GLY A 445 -2.59 57.09 81.92
N VAL A 446 -2.74 57.68 80.74
CA VAL A 446 -1.92 58.80 80.24
C VAL A 446 -2.51 60.17 80.62
N GLU A 447 -3.81 60.29 80.89
CA GLU A 447 -4.40 61.53 81.41
C GLU A 447 -4.07 61.79 82.90
N GLU A 448 -3.66 60.78 83.66
CA GLU A 448 -3.35 60.94 85.10
C GLU A 448 -1.85 61.10 85.43
N ARG A 449 -0.92 60.95 84.47
CA ARG A 449 0.53 61.07 84.73
C ARG A 449 1.30 61.75 83.60
N ALA A 450 1.09 63.05 83.43
CA ALA A 450 2.08 63.93 82.80
C ALA A 450 1.93 65.41 83.20
N ILE A 451 1.53 65.67 84.46
CA ILE A 451 2.03 66.82 85.23
C ILE A 451 3.36 66.36 85.85
N SER A 452 4.48 66.50 85.14
CA SER A 452 5.83 66.74 85.69
C SER A 452 6.84 66.63 84.56
N GLY A 453 7.48 67.75 84.24
CA GLY A 453 8.45 67.84 83.16
C GLY A 453 9.76 67.12 83.47
N ILE A 454 10.38 66.58 82.43
CA ILE A 454 11.82 66.36 82.28
C ILE A 454 12.16 66.61 80.81
N THR A 455 13.16 67.46 80.59
CA THR A 455 13.71 67.90 79.29
C THR A 455 14.96 67.10 78.96
N LEU A 456 15.12 66.59 77.72
CA LEU A 456 16.40 66.17 77.13
C LEU A 456 16.38 66.23 75.57
N PRO A 457 17.55 66.28 74.89
CA PRO A 457 17.87 67.20 73.79
C PRO A 457 17.77 66.60 72.36
N PRO A 458 17.99 67.38 71.28
CA PRO A 458 17.52 67.06 69.94
C PRO A 458 18.51 66.22 69.14
N VAL A 459 17.99 65.31 68.31
CA VAL A 459 18.75 64.60 67.27
C VAL A 459 18.04 64.79 65.93
N GLU A 460 18.84 65.15 64.93
CA GLU A 460 18.48 65.59 63.59
C GLU A 460 17.81 64.50 62.72
N ALA A 461 16.99 64.98 61.78
CA ALA A 461 16.22 64.19 60.83
C ALA A 461 17.00 63.88 59.55
N PRO A 462 16.74 62.73 58.90
CA PRO A 462 16.93 62.58 57.47
C PRO A 462 15.61 62.75 56.72
N GLN A 463 15.65 63.63 55.72
CA GLN A 463 14.60 63.82 54.73
C GLN A 463 14.47 62.59 53.83
N THR A 464 13.24 62.23 53.46
CA THR A 464 12.98 61.45 52.24
C THR A 464 11.77 62.00 51.53
N GLU A 465 12.03 62.52 50.33
CA GLU A 465 11.07 63.05 49.37
C GLU A 465 10.21 61.95 48.75
N VAL A 466 8.93 62.26 48.55
CA VAL A 466 8.05 61.57 47.60
C VAL A 466 8.07 62.37 46.31
N ARG A 467 8.36 61.72 45.17
CA ARG A 467 8.03 62.30 43.86
C ARG A 467 7.46 61.28 42.88
N ALA A 468 6.39 61.74 42.25
CA ALA A 468 5.46 61.04 41.40
C ALA A 468 6.06 60.53 40.07
N THR A 469 5.59 59.37 39.62
CA THR A 469 5.83 58.85 38.27
C THR A 469 4.72 59.28 37.31
N LYS A 470 5.14 59.96 36.22
CA LYS A 470 4.29 60.43 35.13
C LYS A 470 4.57 59.59 33.87
N ARG A 471 3.49 59.30 33.13
CA ARG A 471 3.38 58.53 31.87
C ARG A 471 4.34 58.96 30.73
N LYS A 472 4.69 58.00 29.87
CA LYS A 472 4.72 58.01 28.38
C LYS A 472 4.66 56.53 27.94
N GLY A 473 3.84 56.06 26.99
CA GLY A 473 3.39 56.64 25.74
C GLY A 473 4.09 55.86 24.61
N GLY A 474 3.46 54.80 24.10
CA GLY A 474 3.99 53.96 23.03
C GLY A 474 2.87 53.34 22.20
N THR A 475 2.51 54.03 21.13
CA THR A 475 1.60 53.58 20.06
C THR A 475 2.35 52.66 19.10
N GLY A 476 1.83 51.46 18.87
CA GLY A 476 2.32 50.49 17.90
C GLY A 476 1.14 49.91 17.12
N VAL A 477 1.11 50.23 15.83
CA VAL A 477 0.14 49.88 14.79
C VAL A 477 0.00 48.37 14.60
N PHE A 478 -1.23 47.86 14.45
CA PHE A 478 -1.47 46.61 13.71
C PHE A 478 -2.72 46.72 12.83
N SER A 479 -2.50 46.29 11.60
CA SER A 479 -3.31 46.38 10.40
C SER A 479 -4.38 45.28 10.32
N HIS A 480 -5.43 45.63 9.59
CA HIS A 480 -6.50 44.76 9.10
C HIS A 480 -6.00 43.47 8.43
N LEU A 481 -6.72 42.36 8.66
CA LEU A 481 -7.02 41.43 7.56
C LEU A 481 -8.33 40.68 7.78
N ALA A 482 -9.04 40.58 6.67
CA ALA A 482 -10.44 40.26 6.54
C ALA A 482 -10.71 38.76 6.45
N THR A 483 -11.96 38.44 6.78
CA THR A 483 -12.72 37.27 6.39
C THR A 483 -12.64 36.98 4.88
N SER A 484 -12.43 35.72 4.50
CA SER A 484 -12.99 35.22 3.24
C SER A 484 -13.44 33.77 3.34
N THR A 485 -14.60 33.55 2.74
CA THR A 485 -15.34 32.33 2.50
C THR A 485 -14.75 31.55 1.31
N GLY A 486 -14.79 30.21 1.34
CA GLY A 486 -14.72 29.38 0.12
C GLY A 486 -16.03 29.48 -0.70
N PRO A 487 -16.28 28.63 -1.72
CA PRO A 487 -15.50 27.50 -2.24
C PRO A 487 -15.40 27.46 -3.79
N ALA A 488 -14.68 26.49 -4.37
CA ALA A 488 -15.14 25.65 -5.51
C ALA A 488 -14.02 24.76 -6.09
N LEU A 489 -14.42 23.53 -6.42
CA LEU A 489 -13.69 22.49 -7.13
C LEU A 489 -13.37 22.89 -8.58
N SER A 490 -12.20 22.51 -9.07
CA SER A 490 -11.98 22.27 -10.50
C SER A 490 -10.88 21.22 -10.70
N THR A 491 -11.28 20.09 -11.27
CA THR A 491 -10.41 19.00 -11.72
C THR A 491 -9.78 19.36 -13.05
N SER A 492 -8.46 19.32 -13.17
CA SER A 492 -7.78 19.30 -14.46
C SER A 492 -6.68 18.24 -14.51
N ASN A 493 -6.78 17.46 -15.59
CA ASN A 493 -5.88 16.39 -16.01
C ASN A 493 -4.49 16.92 -16.32
N LEU A 494 -3.45 16.30 -15.78
CA LEU A 494 -2.09 16.43 -16.29
C LEU A 494 -1.41 15.06 -16.33
N ARG A 495 -1.49 14.44 -17.52
CA ARG A 495 -0.59 13.37 -17.95
C ARG A 495 0.83 13.92 -18.01
N ARG A 496 1.70 13.53 -17.08
CA ARG A 496 3.16 13.60 -17.27
C ARG A 496 3.68 12.22 -17.64
N ARG A 497 4.13 12.09 -18.89
CA ARG A 497 5.07 11.06 -19.32
C ARG A 497 6.45 11.48 -18.81
N SER A 498 7.08 10.63 -18.02
CA SER A 498 8.52 10.69 -17.74
C SER A 498 9.09 9.30 -18.01
N ALA A 499 9.68 9.14 -19.19
CA ALA A 499 10.54 8.01 -19.50
C ALA A 499 11.87 8.22 -18.76
N THR A 500 12.22 7.30 -17.88
CA THR A 500 13.58 7.12 -17.36
C THR A 500 14.06 5.77 -17.85
N ALA A 501 15.03 5.78 -18.76
CA ALA A 501 15.72 4.59 -19.22
C ALA A 501 16.66 4.09 -18.11
N PRO A 502 16.77 2.78 -17.86
CA PRO A 502 17.81 2.24 -17.00
C PRO A 502 19.13 2.13 -17.78
N SER A 503 20.21 2.67 -17.21
CA SER A 503 21.58 2.39 -17.64
C SER A 503 21.93 0.94 -17.27
N ALA A 504 22.15 0.12 -18.30
CA ALA A 504 22.70 -1.21 -18.14
C ALA A 504 24.24 -1.11 -18.05
N GLY A 505 24.80 -1.35 -16.87
CA GLY A 505 26.22 -1.65 -16.72
C GLY A 505 26.48 -3.12 -17.05
N VAL A 506 27.33 -3.39 -18.02
CA VAL A 506 27.83 -4.74 -18.33
C VAL A 506 29.21 -4.88 -17.72
N THR A 507 29.39 -5.87 -16.85
CA THR A 507 30.68 -6.23 -16.25
C THR A 507 31.34 -7.31 -17.11
N ILE A 508 32.49 -7.00 -17.69
CA ILE A 508 33.42 -8.01 -18.24
C ILE A 508 34.82 -7.61 -17.77
N GLY A 509 35.50 -8.49 -17.01
CA GLY A 509 36.95 -8.37 -16.79
C GLY A 509 37.44 -7.38 -15.74
N GLY A 510 36.66 -7.05 -14.70
CA GLY A 510 37.23 -6.58 -13.42
C GLY A 510 37.91 -5.19 -13.39
N VAL A 511 37.53 -4.24 -14.25
CA VAL A 511 37.94 -2.82 -14.11
C VAL A 511 36.75 -1.90 -14.36
N THR A 512 36.51 -0.97 -13.44
CA THR A 512 35.49 0.09 -13.57
C THR A 512 36.22 1.44 -13.68
N ILE A 513 36.01 2.16 -14.78
CA ILE A 513 36.46 3.55 -14.96
C ILE A 513 35.21 4.42 -14.95
N GLY A 514 35.12 5.34 -13.99
CA GLY A 514 34.00 6.24 -13.81
C GLY A 514 34.11 7.49 -14.69
N LEU A 515 32.95 7.96 -15.17
CA LEU A 515 32.69 9.36 -15.45
C LEU A 515 31.71 9.87 -14.41
#